data_AF-A0A371R830-F1
#
_entry.id   AF-A0A371R830-F1
#
_cell.length_a   1.000
_cell.length_b   1.000
_cell.length_c   1.000
_cell.angle_alpha   90.00
_cell.angle_beta   90.00
_cell.angle_gamma   90.00
#
_symmetry.space_group_name_H-M   'P 1'
#
loop_
_entity.id
_entity.type
_entity.pdbx_description
1 polymer ?
#
loop_
_entity_poly.entity_id
_entity_poly.type
_entity_poly.pdbx_seq_one_letter_code
_entity_poly.pdbx_strand_id
1 'polypeptide(L)'
;MLEKHQQRGNSSSAMLMIVLFVAVIAAGVWAVYTYGEGHVIIDGRTVSELEPWEIIGGVIAGVIALIVGLTVGLIGLIIGLVAMVISIVLGLIGVMAGLFITIGTLLGPFLLLAAIILLMRRNKQAAGAEAAWCPEHGADCNGH
;
A
#
# COMPACT_ATOMS: atom_id res chain seq x y z
N MET A 1 -7.46 18.88 8.79
CA MET A 1 -6.36 19.59 8.09
C MET A 1 -5.18 18.70 7.68
N LEU A 2 -5.03 17.47 8.20
CA LEU A 2 -3.94 16.57 7.79
C LEU A 2 -4.09 15.91 6.41
N GLU A 3 -5.30 15.74 5.87
CA GLU A 3 -5.50 15.07 4.56
C GLU A 3 -4.91 15.83 3.37
N LYS A 4 -4.85 17.17 3.42
CA LYS A 4 -4.33 17.98 2.30
C LYS A 4 -2.82 17.84 2.07
N HIS A 5 -2.05 17.40 3.07
CA HIS A 5 -0.60 17.26 2.93
C HIS A 5 -0.17 15.90 2.38
N GLN A 6 -0.94 14.84 2.62
CA GLN A 6 -0.61 13.50 2.12
C GLN A 6 -0.95 13.33 0.63
N GLN A 7 -1.95 14.06 0.13
CA GLN A 7 -2.35 14.03 -1.28
C GLN A 7 -1.41 14.81 -2.21
N ARG A 8 -0.62 15.76 -1.69
CA ARG A 8 0.43 16.50 -2.44
C ARG A 8 1.68 15.64 -2.70
N GLY A 9 1.99 14.68 -1.84
CA GLY A 9 3.13 13.77 -2.03
C GLY A 9 2.90 12.78 -3.18
N ASN A 10 1.69 12.22 -3.26
CA ASN A 10 1.36 11.19 -4.27
C ASN A 10 1.08 11.77 -5.67
N SER A 11 0.62 13.03 -5.74
CA SER A 11 0.43 13.73 -7.03
C SER A 11 1.76 14.16 -7.65
N SER A 12 2.76 14.49 -6.83
CA SER A 12 4.08 14.93 -7.32
C SER A 12 4.86 13.78 -7.97
N SER A 13 4.80 12.57 -7.42
CA SER A 13 5.43 11.38 -8.01
C SER A 13 4.73 10.92 -9.29
N ALA A 14 3.40 10.91 -9.31
CA ALA A 14 2.61 10.59 -10.50
C ALA A 14 2.86 11.59 -11.65
N MET A 15 2.94 12.88 -11.32
CA MET A 15 3.24 13.94 -12.29
C MET A 15 4.66 13.77 -12.87
N LEU A 16 5.63 13.40 -12.03
CA LEU A 16 7.00 13.09 -12.47
C LEU A 16 7.05 11.90 -13.44
N MET A 17 6.33 10.81 -13.16
CA MET A 17 6.25 9.67 -14.08
C MET A 17 5.62 10.04 -15.43
N ILE A 18 4.55 10.84 -15.42
CA ILE A 18 3.88 11.28 -16.66
C ILE A 18 4.83 12.15 -17.49
N VAL A 19 5.51 13.10 -16.86
CA VAL A 19 6.49 13.97 -17.54
C VAL A 19 7.62 13.13 -18.15
N LEU A 20 8.12 12.14 -17.40
CA LEU A 20 9.20 11.27 -17.87
C LEU A 20 8.76 10.38 -19.04
N PHE A 21 7.53 9.84 -18.98
CA PHE A 21 6.95 9.07 -20.08
C PHE A 21 6.76 9.90 -21.34
N VAL A 22 6.23 11.12 -21.22
CA VAL A 22 6.06 12.05 -22.36
C VAL A 22 7.42 12.44 -22.94
N ALA A 23 8.44 12.67 -22.10
CA ALA A 23 9.80 12.98 -22.55
C ALA A 23 10.42 11.81 -23.34
N VAL A 24 10.24 10.57 -22.88
CA VAL A 24 10.72 9.38 -23.59
C VAL A 24 10.02 9.20 -24.94
N ILE A 25 8.71 9.42 -25.01
CA ILE A 25 7.98 9.36 -26.29
C ILE A 25 8.41 10.49 -27.22
N ALA A 26 8.53 11.72 -26.74
CA ALA A 26 8.98 12.85 -27.54
C ALA A 26 10.40 12.63 -28.09
N ALA A 27 11.32 12.10 -27.27
CA ALA A 27 12.66 11.73 -27.70
C ALA A 27 12.64 10.59 -28.74
N GLY A 28 11.77 9.60 -28.56
CA GLY A 28 11.57 8.50 -29.53
C GLY A 28 11.01 8.99 -30.86
N VAL A 29 10.00 9.86 -30.85
CA VAL A 29 9.40 10.45 -32.04
C VAL A 29 10.40 11.36 -32.76
N TRP A 30 11.16 12.17 -32.02
CA TRP A 30 12.23 12.99 -32.59
C TRP A 30 13.30 12.13 -33.26
N ALA A 31 13.75 11.06 -32.60
CA ALA A 31 14.70 10.12 -33.18
C ALA A 31 14.16 9.54 -34.48
N VAL A 32 12.92 9.01 -34.49
CA VAL A 32 12.29 8.45 -35.69
C VAL A 32 12.14 9.49 -36.80
N TYR A 33 11.76 10.72 -36.48
CA TYR A 33 11.61 11.80 -37.47
C TYR A 33 12.96 12.18 -38.11
N THR A 34 14.00 12.30 -37.29
CA THR A 34 15.36 12.66 -37.76
C THR A 34 16.00 11.53 -38.58
N TYR A 35 15.77 10.28 -38.18
CA TYR A 35 16.28 9.11 -38.91
C TYR A 35 15.40 8.71 -40.12
N GLY A 36 14.13 9.14 -40.15
CA GLY A 36 13.16 8.85 -41.21
C GLY A 36 13.36 9.67 -42.48
N GLU A 37 13.99 10.84 -42.39
CA GLU A 37 14.37 11.67 -43.55
C GLU A 37 15.62 11.16 -44.30
N GLY A 38 16.18 10.01 -43.89
CA GLY A 38 17.21 9.29 -44.65
C GLY A 38 18.66 9.75 -44.42
N HIS A 39 18.89 10.77 -43.58
CA HIS A 39 20.23 11.20 -43.18
C HIS A 39 20.54 10.76 -41.75
N VAL A 40 20.98 9.51 -41.57
CA VAL A 40 21.61 9.09 -40.31
C VAL A 40 23.07 9.58 -40.37
N ILE A 41 23.38 10.64 -39.63
CA ILE A 41 24.76 11.11 -39.44
C ILE A 41 25.28 10.45 -38.17
N ILE A 42 26.24 9.55 -38.32
CA ILE A 42 26.93 8.89 -37.20
C ILE A 42 28.35 9.44 -37.20
N ASP A 43 28.76 10.11 -36.11
CA ASP A 43 30.12 10.65 -35.97
C ASP A 43 30.55 11.61 -37.10
N GLY A 44 29.63 12.49 -37.52
CA GLY A 44 29.89 13.47 -38.58
C GLY A 44 29.92 12.90 -40.01
N ARG A 45 29.69 11.60 -40.18
CA ARG A 45 29.66 10.90 -41.47
C ARG A 45 28.25 10.43 -41.81
N THR A 46 27.89 10.52 -43.09
CA THR A 46 26.61 10.02 -43.60
C THR A 46 26.65 8.49 -43.79
N VAL A 47 25.54 7.77 -43.64
CA VAL A 47 25.44 6.30 -43.80
C VAL A 47 26.15 5.75 -45.04
N SER A 48 26.17 6.51 -46.13
CA SER A 48 26.85 6.14 -47.38
C SER A 48 28.37 6.07 -47.27
N GLU A 49 28.97 6.61 -46.21
CA GLU A 49 30.42 6.63 -45.95
C GLU A 49 30.85 5.64 -44.87
N LEU A 50 29.90 5.00 -44.17
CA LEU A 50 30.21 3.95 -43.19
C LEU A 50 30.43 2.61 -43.88
N GLU A 51 31.39 1.84 -43.39
CA GLU A 51 31.59 0.49 -43.90
C GLU A 51 30.41 -0.41 -43.49
N PRO A 52 30.01 -1.39 -44.34
CA PRO A 52 28.85 -2.24 -44.06
C PRO A 52 28.88 -2.93 -42.69
N TRP A 53 30.06 -3.21 -42.14
CA TRP A 53 30.21 -3.86 -40.84
C TRP A 53 29.89 -2.92 -39.67
N GLU A 54 30.12 -1.60 -39.79
CA GLU A 54 29.81 -0.61 -38.75
C GLU A 54 28.30 -0.45 -38.59
N ILE A 55 27.57 -0.43 -39.71
CA ILE A 55 26.11 -0.38 -39.74
C ILE A 55 25.52 -1.63 -39.09
N ILE A 56 26.02 -2.82 -39.46
CA ILE A 56 25.58 -4.09 -38.87
C ILE A 56 25.86 -4.13 -37.37
N GLY A 57 27.04 -3.66 -36.93
CA GLY A 57 27.40 -3.57 -35.52
C GLY A 57 26.48 -2.63 -34.73
N GLY A 58 26.17 -1.46 -35.28
CA GLY A 58 25.24 -0.51 -34.68
C GLY A 58 23.81 -1.05 -34.56
N VAL A 59 23.31 -1.73 -35.59
CA VAL A 59 21.98 -2.37 -35.56
C VAL A 59 21.93 -3.49 -34.51
N ILE A 60 22.94 -4.36 -34.46
CA ILE A 60 23.00 -5.43 -33.45
C ILE A 60 23.04 -4.84 -32.05
N ALA A 61 23.88 -3.84 -31.80
CA ALA A 61 23.95 -3.15 -30.51
C ALA A 61 22.60 -2.50 -30.13
N GLY A 62 21.91 -1.87 -31.09
CA GLY A 62 20.59 -1.29 -30.88
C GLY A 62 19.53 -2.32 -30.53
N VAL A 63 19.51 -3.47 -31.22
CA VAL A 63 18.59 -4.57 -30.94
C VAL A 63 18.86 -5.16 -29.55
N ILE A 64 20.13 -5.38 -29.19
CA ILE A 64 20.50 -5.86 -27.85
C ILE A 64 20.06 -4.86 -26.78
N ALA A 65 20.33 -3.57 -26.97
CA ALA A 65 19.92 -2.52 -26.05
C ALA A 65 18.39 -2.49 -25.87
N LEU A 66 17.63 -2.67 -26.97
CA LEU A 66 16.18 -2.75 -26.93
C LEU A 66 15.69 -3.96 -26.14
N ILE A 67 16.24 -5.15 -26.39
CA ILE A 67 15.87 -6.38 -25.67
C ILE A 67 16.16 -6.24 -24.17
N VAL A 68 17.33 -5.72 -23.82
CA VAL A 68 17.73 -5.49 -22.42
C VAL A 68 16.80 -4.47 -21.77
N GLY A 69 16.53 -3.34 -22.45
CA GLY A 69 15.62 -2.30 -21.97
C GLY A 69 14.20 -2.82 -21.74
N LEU A 70 13.67 -3.63 -22.67
CA LEU A 70 12.36 -4.26 -22.53
C LEU A 70 12.31 -5.25 -21.36
N THR A 71 13.36 -6.04 -21.20
CA THR A 71 13.45 -7.03 -20.12
C THR A 71 13.49 -6.34 -18.74
N VAL A 72 14.34 -5.33 -18.59
CA VAL A 72 14.42 -4.54 -17.35
C VAL A 72 13.11 -3.79 -17.09
N GLY A 73 12.50 -3.22 -18.13
CA GLY A 73 11.20 -2.55 -18.01
C GLY A 73 10.09 -3.50 -17.56
N LEU A 74 10.05 -4.72 -18.09
CA LEU A 74 9.05 -5.73 -17.74
C LEU A 74 9.24 -6.24 -16.31
N ILE A 75 10.49 -6.43 -15.87
CA ILE A 75 10.82 -6.73 -14.46
C ILE A 75 10.37 -5.59 -13.54
N GLY A 76 10.66 -4.34 -13.91
CA GLY A 76 10.23 -3.16 -13.16
C GLY A 76 8.71 -3.07 -13.02
N LEU A 77 7.97 -3.39 -14.09
CA LEU A 77 6.51 -3.44 -14.07
C LEU A 77 5.99 -4.50 -13.11
N ILE A 78 6.56 -5.70 -13.13
CA ILE A 78 6.18 -6.80 -12.22
C ILE A 78 6.43 -6.39 -10.76
N ILE A 79 7.60 -5.84 -10.45
CA ILE A 79 7.95 -5.39 -9.10
C ILE A 79 6.99 -4.29 -8.64
N GLY A 80 6.68 -3.32 -9.51
CA GLY A 80 5.73 -2.26 -9.23
C GLY A 80 4.32 -2.78 -8.93
N LEU A 81 3.86 -3.77 -9.70
CA LEU A 81 2.56 -4.41 -9.48
C LEU A 81 2.51 -5.13 -8.13
N VAL A 82 3.56 -5.87 -7.79
CA VAL A 82 3.67 -6.58 -6.49
C VAL A 82 3.63 -5.57 -5.33
N ALA A 83 4.40 -4.47 -5.43
CA ALA A 83 4.40 -3.43 -4.41
C ALA A 83 3.02 -2.78 -4.23
N MET A 84 2.28 -2.57 -5.34
CA MET A 84 0.92 -2.06 -5.30
C MET A 84 -0.03 -3.00 -4.54
N VAL A 85 0.02 -4.30 -4.84
CA VAL A 85 -0.82 -5.30 -4.15
C VAL A 85 -0.50 -5.34 -2.66
N ILE A 86 0.77 -5.35 -2.28
CA ILE A 86 1.20 -5.30 -0.87
C ILE A 86 0.66 -4.04 -0.18
N SER A 87 0.75 -2.90 -0.86
CA SER A 87 0.25 -1.61 -0.32
C SER A 87 -1.26 -1.64 -0.07
N ILE A 88 -2.04 -2.26 -0.95
CA ILE A 88 -3.49 -2.42 -0.78
C ILE A 88 -3.81 -3.31 0.42
N VAL A 89 -3.12 -4.45 0.55
CA VAL A 89 -3.33 -5.38 1.67
C VAL A 89 -2.99 -4.72 2.99
N LEU A 90 -1.85 -4.04 3.09
CA LEU A 90 -1.45 -3.29 4.28
C LEU A 90 -2.46 -2.16 4.60
N GLY A 91 -2.96 -1.47 3.57
CA GLY A 91 -4.02 -0.47 3.72
C GLY A 91 -5.30 -1.06 4.32
N LEU A 92 -5.77 -2.20 3.82
CA LEU A 92 -6.94 -2.90 4.34
C LEU A 92 -6.77 -3.34 5.79
N ILE A 93 -5.61 -3.89 6.15
CA ILE A 93 -5.29 -4.27 7.53
C ILE A 93 -5.33 -3.03 8.44
N GLY A 94 -4.75 -1.92 7.99
CA GLY A 94 -4.78 -0.65 8.72
C GLY A 94 -6.20 -0.15 8.96
N VAL A 95 -7.07 -0.22 7.95
CA VAL A 95 -8.49 0.16 8.07
C VAL A 95 -9.22 -0.74 9.07
N MET A 96 -9.06 -2.06 8.98
CA MET A 96 -9.70 -3.00 9.90
C MET A 96 -9.25 -2.81 11.34
N ALA A 97 -7.94 -2.61 11.56
CA ALA A 97 -7.39 -2.33 12.88
C ALA A 97 -7.94 -1.01 13.45
N GLY A 98 -8.00 0.05 12.64
CA GLY A 98 -8.57 1.33 13.05
C GLY A 98 -10.05 1.21 13.42
N LEU A 99 -10.82 0.44 12.65
CA LEU A 99 -12.25 0.22 12.87
C LEU A 99 -12.48 -0.59 14.15
N PHE A 100 -11.67 -1.61 14.41
CA PHE A 100 -11.70 -2.38 15.65
C PHE A 100 -11.41 -1.52 16.87
N ILE A 101 -10.36 -0.68 16.82
CA ILE A 101 -10.04 0.26 17.91
C ILE A 101 -11.22 1.20 18.14
N THR A 102 -11.80 1.76 17.08
CA THR A 102 -12.91 2.71 17.17
C THR A 102 -14.14 2.07 17.83
N ILE A 103 -14.55 0.89 17.37
CA ILE A 103 -15.65 0.13 17.96
C ILE A 103 -15.33 -0.23 19.41
N GLY A 104 -14.12 -0.69 19.70
CA GLY A 104 -13.68 -1.03 21.05
C GLY A 104 -13.71 0.17 22.00
N THR A 105 -13.30 1.36 21.56
CA THR A 105 -13.37 2.57 22.37
C THR A 105 -14.80 3.07 22.58
N LEU A 106 -15.69 2.91 21.59
CA LEU A 106 -17.08 3.31 21.70
C LEU A 106 -17.89 2.35 22.59
N LEU A 107 -17.72 1.04 22.41
CA LEU A 107 -18.46 0.02 23.16
C LEU A 107 -17.83 -0.34 24.51
N GLY A 108 -16.52 -0.16 24.66
CA GLY A 108 -15.77 -0.55 25.86
C GLY A 108 -16.36 -0.02 27.16
N PRO A 109 -16.63 1.29 27.30
CA PRO A 109 -17.22 1.86 28.51
C PRO A 109 -18.60 1.26 28.84
N PHE A 110 -19.44 1.01 27.83
CA PHE A 110 -20.77 0.44 28.03
C PHE A 110 -20.72 -1.03 28.42
N LEU A 111 -19.85 -1.82 27.78
CA LEU A 111 -19.64 -3.22 28.13
C LEU A 111 -19.05 -3.37 29.54
N LEU A 112 -18.14 -2.49 29.93
CA LEU A 112 -17.55 -2.46 31.26
C LEU A 112 -18.60 -2.10 32.32
N LEU A 113 -19.44 -1.08 32.07
CA LEU A 113 -20.54 -0.71 32.95
C LEU A 113 -21.55 -1.87 33.10
N ALA A 114 -21.92 -2.51 32.00
CA ALA A 114 -22.82 -3.66 32.00
C ALA A 114 -22.24 -4.83 32.82
N ALA A 115 -20.95 -5.12 32.67
CA ALA A 115 -20.25 -6.14 33.44
C ALA A 115 -20.26 -5.85 34.95
N ILE A 116 -19.99 -4.59 35.36
CA ILE A 116 -20.06 -4.17 36.77
C ILE A 116 -21.47 -4.38 37.34
N ILE A 117 -22.52 -3.97 36.61
CA ILE A 117 -23.91 -4.14 37.04
C ILE A 117 -24.26 -5.63 37.22
N LEU A 118 -23.80 -6.49 36.31
CA LEU A 118 -24.05 -7.92 36.34
C LEU A 118 -23.36 -8.57 37.56
N LEU A 119 -22.11 -8.18 37.86
CA LEU A 119 -21.38 -8.62 39.04
C LEU A 119 -22.06 -8.17 40.34
N MET A 120 -22.52 -6.92 40.43
CA MET A 120 -23.27 -6.44 41.60
C MET A 120 -24.57 -7.22 41.81
N ARG A 121 -25.32 -7.51 40.73
CA ARG A 121 -26.53 -8.35 40.83
C ARG A 121 -26.22 -9.75 41.31
N ARG A 122 -25.15 -10.37 40.78
CA ARG A 122 -24.74 -11.72 41.19
C ARG A 122 -24.31 -11.77 42.66
N ASN A 123 -23.58 -10.76 43.14
CA ASN A 123 -23.20 -10.65 44.55
C ASN A 123 -24.41 -10.44 45.46
N LYS A 124 -25.40 -9.64 45.05
CA LYS A 124 -26.65 -9.49 45.81
C LYS A 124 -27.45 -10.79 45.88
N GLN A 125 -27.46 -11.59 44.82
CA GLN A 125 -28.11 -12.91 44.82
C GLN A 125 -27.39 -13.91 45.72
N ALA A 126 -26.05 -13.89 45.75
CA ALA A 126 -25.27 -14.70 46.68
C ALA A 126 -25.53 -14.29 48.15
N ALA A 127 -25.51 -12.99 48.45
CA ALA A 127 -25.79 -12.47 49.80
C ALA A 127 -27.26 -12.71 50.24
N GLY A 128 -28.22 -12.64 49.31
CA GLY A 128 -29.62 -12.96 49.58
C GLY A 128 -29.88 -14.45 49.79
N ALA A 129 -29.10 -15.33 49.16
CA ALA A 129 -29.18 -16.78 49.37
C ALA A 129 -28.64 -17.20 50.76
N GLU A 130 -27.62 -16.52 51.27
CA GLU A 130 -27.13 -16.72 52.65
C GLU A 130 -28.14 -16.21 53.69
N ALA A 131 -28.79 -15.07 53.46
CA ALA A 131 -29.85 -14.56 54.33
C ALA A 131 -31.10 -15.46 54.33
N ALA A 132 -31.42 -16.10 53.21
CA ALA A 132 -32.56 -17.02 53.09
C ALA A 132 -32.31 -18.40 53.75
N TRP A 133 -31.07 -18.75 54.08
CA TRP A 133 -30.73 -19.94 54.88
C TRP A 133 -30.84 -19.72 56.39
N CYS A 134 -31.17 -18.49 56.84
CA CYS A 134 -31.54 -18.20 58.23
C CYS A 134 -33.02 -17.76 58.38
N PRO A 135 -34.01 -18.58 58.01
CA PRO A 135 -35.37 -18.33 58.43
C PRO A 135 -35.59 -18.93 59.83
N GLU A 136 -35.71 -18.03 60.81
CA GLU A 136 -36.67 -18.13 61.91
C GLU A 136 -36.58 -19.27 62.95
N HIS A 137 -35.45 -19.96 63.11
CA HIS A 137 -35.18 -20.68 64.37
C HIS A 137 -33.91 -20.16 65.01
N GLY A 138 -34.10 -19.30 66.01
CA GLY A 138 -33.04 -18.59 66.70
C GLY A 138 -32.09 -19.52 67.45
N ALA A 139 -30.79 -19.39 67.16
CA ALA A 139 -29.68 -19.36 68.10
C ALA A 139 -28.38 -19.30 67.29
N ASP A 140 -27.46 -18.43 67.72
CA ASP A 140 -26.02 -18.44 67.42
C ASP A 140 -25.58 -18.38 65.95
N CYS A 141 -25.44 -17.14 65.45
CA CYS A 141 -24.46 -16.81 64.42
C CYS A 141 -23.39 -15.88 65.01
N ASN A 142 -22.81 -16.25 66.15
CA ASN A 142 -21.66 -15.56 66.71
C ASN A 142 -20.64 -16.58 67.24
N GLY A 143 -19.47 -16.63 66.60
CA GLY A 143 -18.27 -17.29 67.12
C GLY A 143 -17.78 -18.49 66.33
N HIS A 144 -16.98 -18.25 65.28
CA HIS A 144 -15.58 -18.68 65.15
C HIS A 144 -15.02 -18.34 63.76
#